data_AF-G7QB74-F1
#
_entry.id   AF-G7QB74-F1
#
_cell.length_a   1.000
_cell.length_b   1.000
_cell.length_c   1.000
_cell.angle_alpha   90.00
_cell.angle_beta   90.00
_cell.angle_gamma   90.00
#
_symmetry.space_group_name_H-M   'P 1'
#
loop_
_entity.id
_entity.type
_entity.pdbx_description
1 polymer ?
#
loop_
_entity_poly.entity_id
_entity_poly.type
_entity_poly.pdbx_seq_one_letter_code
_entity_poly.pdbx_strand_id
1 'polypeptide(L)'
;MTLLETLGAILVGLIVLAGAALGLNAAFSSSKLGETEQNLVTLRMQVQHMFSGNADYAGLDNALALKAGVVPKSFIKGEYLKNAFGGEITLAPVSTDAGFSIELTSIPQEECTKLAKFQTDAWLGVDVNGHEVNRLSDTVVSDIVGFCEDSNTILFTAR
;
A
#
# COMPACT_ATOMS: atom_id res chain seq x y z
N MET A 1 -20.58 33.75 -33.94
CA MET A 1 -20.12 32.39 -33.58
C MET A 1 -20.05 31.58 -34.84
N THR A 2 -18.87 31.56 -35.45
CA THR A 2 -18.54 30.69 -36.56
C THR A 2 -18.31 29.27 -36.04
N LEU A 3 -18.47 28.26 -36.91
CA LEU A 3 -18.23 26.86 -36.57
C LEU A 3 -16.81 26.64 -35.99
N LEU A 4 -15.82 27.38 -36.51
CA LEU A 4 -14.43 27.32 -36.08
C LEU A 4 -14.22 27.88 -34.66
N GLU A 5 -14.90 28.98 -34.33
CA GLU A 5 -14.87 29.56 -32.98
C GLU A 5 -15.51 28.60 -31.95
N THR A 6 -16.62 27.95 -32.30
CA THR A 6 -17.26 26.97 -31.43
C THR A 6 -16.38 25.73 -31.22
N LEU A 7 -15.71 25.24 -32.26
CA LEU A 7 -14.78 24.11 -32.15
C LEU A 7 -13.55 24.47 -31.31
N GLY A 8 -13.01 25.67 -31.47
CA GLY A 8 -11.90 26.17 -30.66
C GLY A 8 -12.27 26.27 -29.17
N ALA A 9 -13.45 26.81 -28.87
CA ALA A 9 -13.95 26.88 -27.49
C ALA A 9 -14.16 25.49 -26.87
N ILE A 10 -14.68 24.52 -27.64
CA ILE A 10 -14.83 23.13 -27.18
C ILE A 10 -13.46 22.49 -26.89
N LEU A 11 -12.48 22.66 -27.79
CA LEU A 11 -11.14 22.10 -27.61
C LEU A 11 -10.46 22.64 -26.34
N VAL A 12 -10.50 23.96 -26.13
CA VAL A 12 -9.96 24.60 -24.93
C VAL A 12 -10.69 24.10 -23.68
N GLY A 13 -12.02 23.97 -23.74
CA GLY A 13 -12.83 23.40 -22.67
C GLY A 13 -12.39 21.97 -22.31
N LEU A 14 -12.14 21.12 -23.29
CA LEU A 14 -11.69 19.73 -23.07
C LEU A 14 -10.30 19.66 -22.44
N ILE A 15 -9.37 20.53 -22.84
CA ILE A 15 -8.02 20.59 -22.25
C ILE A 15 -8.09 20.96 -20.77
N VAL A 16 -8.92 21.96 -20.42
CA VAL A 16 -9.11 22.38 -19.01
C VAL A 16 -9.72 21.24 -18.19
N LEU A 17 -10.74 20.55 -18.73
CA LEU A 17 -11.36 19.40 -18.05
C LEU A 17 -10.37 18.24 -17.87
N ALA A 18 -9.55 17.94 -18.88
CA ALA A 18 -8.52 16.91 -18.78
C ALA A 18 -7.47 17.24 -17.71
N GLY A 19 -7.00 18.49 -17.66
CA GLY A 19 -6.08 18.96 -16.62
C GLY A 19 -6.67 18.84 -15.21
N ALA A 20 -7.95 19.23 -15.04
CA ALA A 20 -8.64 19.07 -13.76
C ALA A 20 -8.78 17.60 -13.35
N ALA A 21 -9.12 16.70 -14.29
CA ALA A 21 -9.23 15.27 -14.04
C ALA A 21 -7.89 14.64 -13.62
N LEU A 22 -6.78 15.00 -14.28
CA LEU A 22 -5.44 14.52 -13.91
C LEU A 22 -5.03 15.01 -12.51
N GLY A 23 -5.29 16.29 -12.19
CA GLY A 23 -5.03 16.84 -10.86
C GLY A 23 -5.83 16.14 -9.76
N LEU A 24 -7.10 15.84 -10.01
CA LEU A 24 -7.94 15.07 -9.08
C LEU A 24 -7.43 13.64 -8.90
N ASN A 25 -7.05 12.97 -9.99
CA ASN A 25 -6.50 11.61 -9.91
C ASN A 25 -5.20 11.55 -9.10
N ALA A 26 -4.28 12.50 -9.31
CA ALA A 26 -3.03 12.58 -8.54
C ALA A 26 -3.31 12.87 -7.04
N ALA A 27 -4.27 13.75 -6.75
CA ALA A 27 -4.70 14.03 -5.39
C ALA A 27 -5.32 12.79 -4.71
N PHE A 28 -6.17 12.04 -5.41
CA PHE A 28 -6.73 10.80 -4.90
C PHE A 28 -5.66 9.73 -4.69
N SER A 29 -4.69 9.60 -5.59
CA SER A 29 -3.59 8.64 -5.39
C SER A 29 -2.77 8.97 -4.14
N SER A 30 -2.46 10.26 -3.96
CA SER A 30 -1.76 10.75 -2.76
C SER A 30 -2.55 10.49 -1.48
N SER A 31 -3.87 10.71 -1.50
CA SER A 31 -4.76 10.42 -0.38
C SER A 31 -4.80 8.93 -0.05
N LYS A 32 -4.91 8.07 -1.07
CA LYS A 32 -4.93 6.61 -0.94
C LYS A 32 -3.60 6.09 -0.36
N LEU A 33 -2.49 6.64 -0.81
CA LEU A 33 -1.16 6.31 -0.29
C LEU A 33 -1.05 6.67 1.19
N GLY A 34 -1.34 7.91 1.56
CA GLY A 34 -1.25 8.36 2.96
C GLY A 34 -2.21 7.59 3.89
N GLU A 35 -3.42 7.28 3.41
CA GLU A 35 -4.36 6.40 4.13
C GLU A 35 -3.78 4.99 4.31
N THR A 36 -3.21 4.40 3.25
CA THR A 36 -2.60 3.06 3.31
C THR A 36 -1.42 3.03 4.29
N GLU A 37 -0.53 4.02 4.24
CA GLU A 37 0.60 4.19 5.16
C GLU A 37 0.16 4.26 6.62
N GLN A 38 -0.84 5.10 6.93
CA GLN A 38 -1.35 5.26 8.29
C GLN A 38 -2.03 3.98 8.78
N ASN A 39 -2.84 3.34 7.94
CA ASN A 39 -3.51 2.09 8.29
C ASN A 39 -2.51 0.93 8.46
N LEU A 40 -1.40 0.90 7.71
CA LEU A 40 -0.34 -0.08 7.92
C LEU A 40 0.32 0.07 9.28
N VAL A 41 0.62 1.31 9.69
CA VAL A 41 1.17 1.58 11.03
C VAL A 41 0.19 1.15 12.11
N THR A 42 -1.09 1.51 11.99
CA THR A 42 -2.14 1.11 12.94
C THR A 42 -2.29 -0.40 13.00
N LEU A 43 -2.40 -1.08 11.86
CA LEU A 43 -2.56 -2.52 11.77
C LEU A 43 -1.37 -3.24 12.41
N ARG A 44 -0.14 -2.82 12.10
CA ARG A 44 1.07 -3.35 12.73
C ARG A 44 0.99 -3.26 14.25
N MET A 45 0.72 -2.07 14.79
CA MET A 45 0.67 -1.84 16.23
C MET A 45 -0.45 -2.63 16.92
N GLN A 46 -1.62 -2.75 16.29
CA GLN A 46 -2.75 -3.46 16.87
C GLN A 46 -2.54 -4.98 16.86
N VAL A 47 -1.93 -5.53 15.80
CA VAL A 47 -1.54 -6.94 15.75
C VAL A 47 -0.47 -7.24 16.81
N GLN A 48 0.56 -6.40 16.94
CA GLN A 48 1.57 -6.51 18.01
C GLN A 48 0.93 -6.47 19.41
N HIS A 49 -0.01 -5.56 19.63
CA HIS A 49 -0.71 -5.45 20.90
C HIS A 49 -1.56 -6.69 21.21
N MET A 50 -2.28 -7.20 20.21
CA MET A 50 -3.13 -8.40 20.35
C MET A 50 -2.32 -9.64 20.70
N PHE A 51 -1.12 -9.79 20.14
CA PHE A 51 -0.22 -10.91 20.41
C PHE A 51 0.76 -10.63 21.57
N SER A 52 0.63 -9.50 22.27
CA SER A 52 1.50 -9.17 23.41
C SER A 52 1.52 -10.29 24.46
N GLY A 53 2.72 -10.76 24.82
CA GLY A 53 2.92 -11.86 25.77
C GLY A 53 2.91 -13.26 25.15
N ASN A 54 2.59 -13.40 23.85
CA ASN A 54 2.79 -14.65 23.12
C ASN A 54 4.25 -14.77 22.64
N ALA A 55 4.70 -16.01 22.43
CA ALA A 55 6.04 -16.28 21.94
C ALA A 55 6.19 -16.00 20.44
N ASP A 56 5.08 -16.08 19.69
CA ASP A 56 5.00 -15.90 18.24
C ASP A 56 3.60 -15.42 17.82
N TYR A 57 3.39 -15.33 16.51
CA TYR A 57 2.14 -14.94 15.87
C TYR A 57 1.33 -16.13 15.34
N ALA A 58 1.57 -17.35 15.86
CA ALA A 58 0.92 -18.55 15.34
C ALA A 58 -0.61 -18.43 15.35
N GLY A 59 -1.24 -18.79 14.23
CA GLY A 59 -2.68 -18.66 14.04
C GLY A 59 -3.16 -17.26 13.62
N LEU A 60 -2.27 -16.28 13.44
CA LEU A 60 -2.62 -15.03 12.78
C LEU A 60 -3.06 -15.29 11.34
N ASP A 61 -4.27 -14.89 11.03
CA ASP A 61 -4.78 -14.79 9.66
C ASP A 61 -5.74 -13.61 9.56
N ASN A 62 -6.24 -13.34 8.34
CA ASN A 62 -7.19 -12.26 8.10
C ASN A 62 -8.49 -12.42 8.91
N ALA A 63 -8.99 -13.65 9.08
CA ALA A 63 -10.25 -13.91 9.76
C ALA A 63 -10.15 -13.65 11.27
N LEU A 64 -9.06 -14.09 11.89
CA LEU A 64 -8.75 -13.81 13.29
C LEU A 64 -8.56 -12.31 13.50
N ALA A 65 -7.78 -11.64 12.64
CA ALA A 65 -7.54 -10.20 12.76
C ALA A 65 -8.83 -9.38 12.63
N LEU A 66 -9.71 -9.74 11.69
CA LEU A 66 -11.03 -9.15 11.55
C LEU A 66 -11.88 -9.36 12.80
N LYS A 67 -11.97 -10.61 13.28
CA LYS A 67 -12.78 -10.96 14.45
C LYS A 67 -12.28 -10.28 15.73
N ALA A 68 -10.97 -10.09 15.86
CA ALA A 68 -10.36 -9.41 16.97
C ALA A 68 -10.47 -7.87 16.88
N GLY A 69 -10.90 -7.32 15.74
CA GLY A 69 -11.10 -5.89 15.56
C GLY A 69 -9.81 -5.09 15.47
N VAL A 70 -8.70 -5.73 15.09
CA VAL A 70 -7.37 -5.08 14.94
C VAL A 70 -7.12 -4.55 13.54
N VAL A 71 -8.08 -4.69 12.63
CA VAL A 71 -7.97 -4.22 11.25
C VAL A 71 -8.60 -2.83 11.10
N PRO A 72 -7.88 -1.84 10.54
CA PRO A 72 -8.45 -0.54 10.22
C PRO A 72 -9.67 -0.66 9.29
N LYS A 73 -10.74 0.08 9.59
CA LYS A 73 -12.03 -0.03 8.87
C LYS A 73 -11.93 0.19 7.36
N SER A 74 -11.03 1.07 6.94
CA SER A 74 -10.72 1.37 5.53
C SER A 74 -10.26 0.14 4.75
N PHE A 75 -9.55 -0.78 5.42
CA PHE A 75 -9.08 -2.03 4.83
C PHE A 75 -10.16 -3.11 4.77
N ILE A 76 -11.30 -2.93 5.44
CA ILE A 76 -12.36 -3.95 5.50
C ILE A 76 -13.34 -3.77 4.32
N LYS A 77 -13.50 -4.83 3.52
CA LYS A 77 -14.50 -4.94 2.45
C LYS A 77 -15.28 -6.24 2.59
N GLY A 78 -16.32 -6.21 3.40
CA GLY A 78 -17.07 -7.42 3.77
C GLY A 78 -16.18 -8.35 4.60
N GLU A 79 -15.96 -9.56 4.12
CA GLU A 79 -15.08 -10.55 4.75
C GLU A 79 -13.62 -10.48 4.25
N TYR A 80 -13.34 -9.60 3.29
CA TYR A 80 -12.02 -9.46 2.67
C TYR A 80 -11.29 -8.22 3.16
N LEU A 81 -9.96 -8.30 3.17
CA LEU A 81 -9.10 -7.14 3.38
C LEU A 81 -8.61 -6.60 2.05
N LYS A 82 -8.81 -5.30 1.81
CA LYS A 82 -8.42 -4.62 0.57
C LYS A 82 -7.70 -3.32 0.87
N ASN A 83 -6.64 -3.05 0.13
CA ASN A 83 -5.96 -1.75 0.19
C ASN A 83 -6.71 -0.68 -0.62
N ALA A 84 -6.28 0.58 -0.51
CA ALA A 84 -6.94 1.72 -1.16
C ALA A 84 -6.86 1.70 -2.71
N PHE A 85 -6.02 0.81 -3.26
CA PHE A 85 -5.82 0.60 -4.70
C PHE A 85 -6.65 -0.57 -5.25
N GLY A 86 -7.37 -1.30 -4.38
CA GLY A 86 -8.25 -2.39 -4.77
C GLY A 86 -7.62 -3.78 -4.73
N GLY A 87 -6.33 -3.87 -4.38
CA GLY A 87 -5.66 -5.15 -4.16
C GLY A 87 -5.95 -5.74 -2.78
N GLU A 88 -5.56 -6.99 -2.61
CA GLU A 88 -5.74 -7.77 -1.38
C GLU A 88 -4.71 -7.44 -0.33
N ILE A 89 -5.11 -7.62 0.94
CA ILE A 89 -4.21 -7.57 2.08
C ILE A 89 -4.22 -8.96 2.75
N THR A 90 -3.05 -9.52 2.98
CA THR A 90 -2.90 -10.84 3.62
C THR A 90 -2.02 -10.73 4.86
N LEU A 91 -2.55 -11.18 6.00
CA LEU A 91 -1.85 -11.33 7.26
C LEU A 91 -1.45 -12.80 7.46
N ALA A 92 -0.21 -13.04 7.83
CA ALA A 92 0.28 -14.38 8.15
C ALA A 92 1.40 -14.33 9.20
N PRO A 93 1.55 -15.37 10.05
CA PRO A 93 2.75 -15.54 10.84
C PRO A 93 3.95 -15.78 9.93
N VAL A 94 5.11 -15.27 10.35
CA VAL A 94 6.39 -15.60 9.76
C VAL A 94 7.10 -16.53 10.73
N SER A 95 7.41 -17.74 10.27
CA SER A 95 8.04 -18.79 11.09
C SER A 95 9.46 -18.43 11.53
N THR A 96 10.15 -17.61 10.74
CA THR A 96 11.43 -17.01 11.11
C THR A 96 11.19 -15.76 11.96
N ASP A 97 11.95 -15.62 13.05
CA ASP A 97 11.98 -14.43 13.91
C ASP A 97 10.73 -14.12 14.75
N ALA A 98 9.79 -15.06 14.88
CA ALA A 98 8.56 -14.86 15.66
C ALA A 98 7.84 -13.56 15.26
N GLY A 99 7.77 -13.31 13.95
CA GLY A 99 7.16 -12.14 13.36
C GLY A 99 5.85 -12.47 12.63
N PHE A 100 5.32 -11.46 11.97
CA PHE A 100 4.20 -11.59 11.04
C PHE A 100 4.43 -10.72 9.81
N SER A 101 3.73 -11.05 8.74
CA SER A 101 3.75 -10.31 7.50
C SER A 101 2.41 -9.66 7.18
N ILE A 102 2.48 -8.54 6.46
CA ILE A 102 1.36 -7.86 5.83
C ILE A 102 1.69 -7.75 4.34
N GLU A 103 1.03 -8.55 3.51
CA GLU A 103 1.18 -8.51 2.05
C GLU A 103 0.11 -7.59 1.45
N LEU A 104 0.49 -6.75 0.49
CA LEU A 104 -0.43 -5.89 -0.27
C LEU A 104 -0.22 -6.14 -1.76
N THR A 105 -1.29 -6.44 -2.49
CA THR A 105 -1.24 -6.65 -3.96
C THR A 105 -1.81 -5.47 -4.75
N SER A 106 -1.65 -5.50 -6.08
CA SER A 106 -2.19 -4.50 -7.02
C SER A 106 -1.79 -3.05 -6.71
N ILE A 107 -0.57 -2.86 -6.20
CA ILE A 107 -0.04 -1.52 -5.93
C ILE A 107 0.50 -0.93 -7.25
N PRO A 108 0.00 0.24 -7.72
CA PRO A 108 0.51 0.87 -8.93
C PRO A 108 1.99 1.23 -8.81
N GLN A 109 2.72 1.26 -9.94
CA GLN A 109 4.17 1.53 -9.98
C GLN A 109 4.62 2.75 -9.14
N GLU A 110 3.96 3.90 -9.34
CA GLU A 110 4.34 5.15 -8.65
C GLU A 110 4.22 5.01 -7.12
N GLU A 111 3.16 4.34 -6.69
CA GLU A 111 2.82 4.15 -5.29
C GLU A 111 3.66 3.04 -4.66
N CYS A 112 4.07 2.05 -5.46
CA CYS A 112 4.97 0.99 -5.04
C CYS A 112 6.30 1.58 -4.55
N THR A 113 6.88 2.51 -5.30
CA THR A 113 8.16 3.12 -4.93
C THR A 113 8.08 3.87 -3.60
N LYS A 114 6.99 4.63 -3.39
CA LYS A 114 6.78 5.41 -2.17
C LYS A 114 6.49 4.50 -0.98
N LEU A 115 5.61 3.52 -1.16
CA LEU A 115 5.17 2.61 -0.12
C LEU A 115 6.28 1.63 0.30
N ALA A 116 7.08 1.11 -0.64
CA ALA A 116 8.23 0.26 -0.32
C ALA A 116 9.31 0.99 0.49
N LYS A 117 9.44 2.31 0.30
CA LYS A 117 10.35 3.16 1.08
C LYS A 117 9.73 3.63 2.41
N PHE A 118 8.44 3.40 2.64
CA PHE A 118 7.74 3.92 3.80
C PHE A 118 8.22 3.27 5.10
N GLN A 119 8.94 4.06 5.91
CA GLN A 119 9.47 3.65 7.21
C GLN A 119 10.22 2.31 7.19
N THR A 120 11.10 2.08 6.21
CA THR A 120 11.87 0.82 6.07
C THR A 120 12.61 0.38 7.35
N ASP A 121 12.93 1.32 8.24
CA ASP A 121 13.58 1.06 9.53
C ASP A 121 12.61 0.57 10.62
N ALA A 122 11.32 0.83 10.46
CA ALA A 122 10.27 0.40 11.40
C ALA A 122 9.73 -1.01 11.06
N TRP A 123 10.22 -1.62 9.99
CA TRP A 123 9.88 -2.97 9.55
C TRP A 123 11.11 -3.88 9.68
N LEU A 124 10.89 -5.13 10.07
CA LEU A 124 11.94 -6.16 10.06
C LEU A 124 12.42 -6.48 8.65
N GLY A 125 11.52 -6.36 7.66
CA GLY A 125 11.84 -6.54 6.26
C GLY A 125 10.76 -5.92 5.38
N VAL A 126 11.15 -5.47 4.20
CA VAL A 126 10.24 -5.08 3.13
C VAL A 126 10.69 -5.82 1.88
N ASP A 127 9.74 -6.45 1.19
CA ASP A 127 9.98 -7.14 -0.08
C ASP A 127 9.05 -6.56 -1.14
N VAL A 128 9.57 -6.39 -2.36
CA VAL A 128 8.83 -5.92 -3.53
C VAL A 128 8.95 -6.98 -4.62
N ASN A 129 7.83 -7.59 -5.00
CA ASN A 129 7.76 -8.60 -6.05
C ASN A 129 8.75 -9.78 -5.87
N GLY A 130 9.04 -10.17 -4.62
CA GLY A 130 10.00 -11.24 -4.29
C GLY A 130 11.45 -10.77 -4.18
N HIS A 131 11.70 -9.46 -4.22
CA HIS A 131 13.01 -8.86 -3.97
C HIS A 131 13.05 -8.14 -2.62
N GLU A 132 13.94 -8.60 -1.73
CA GLU A 132 14.18 -7.94 -0.45
C GLU A 132 14.80 -6.55 -0.64
N VAL A 133 14.20 -5.56 0.02
CA VAL A 133 14.71 -4.20 0.07
C VAL A 133 15.86 -4.12 1.08
N ASN A 134 17.09 -4.03 0.58
CA ASN A 134 18.25 -3.79 1.43
C ASN A 134 18.31 -2.32 1.88
N ARG A 135 17.70 -2.04 3.04
CA ARG A 135 17.65 -0.68 3.63
C ARG A 135 19.01 -0.04 3.91
N LEU A 136 20.07 -0.84 3.99
CA LEU A 136 21.44 -0.36 4.26
C LEU A 136 22.23 -0.12 2.97
N SER A 137 21.65 -0.41 1.80
CA SER A 137 22.29 -0.18 0.51
C SER A 137 22.28 1.29 0.13
N ASP A 138 23.41 1.79 -0.39
CA ASP A 138 23.50 3.12 -0.99
C ASP A 138 22.63 3.26 -2.24
N THR A 139 22.24 2.14 -2.87
CA THR A 139 21.39 2.06 -4.06
C THR A 139 19.92 1.74 -3.76
N VAL A 140 19.50 1.74 -2.48
CA VAL A 140 18.16 1.29 -2.07
C VAL A 140 17.02 1.94 -2.88
N VAL A 141 17.14 3.21 -3.25
CA VAL A 141 16.11 3.90 -4.03
C VAL A 141 16.07 3.40 -5.47
N SER A 142 17.22 3.24 -6.14
CA SER A 142 17.25 2.71 -7.50
C SER A 142 16.84 1.25 -7.54
N ASP A 143 17.16 0.48 -6.50
CA ASP A 143 16.79 -0.93 -6.38
C ASP A 143 15.27 -1.05 -6.26
N ILE A 144 14.63 -0.31 -5.34
CA ILE A 144 13.17 -0.26 -5.20
C ILE A 144 12.50 0.12 -6.53
N VAL A 145 12.99 1.17 -7.21
CA VAL A 145 12.45 1.58 -8.51
C VAL A 145 12.59 0.48 -9.56
N GLY A 146 13.70 -0.28 -9.53
CA GLY A 146 13.92 -1.42 -10.42
C GLY A 146 13.07 -2.66 -10.08
N PHE A 147 12.63 -2.81 -8.84
CA PHE A 147 11.75 -3.91 -8.41
C PHE A 147 10.28 -3.63 -8.73
N CYS A 148 9.86 -2.36 -8.80
CA CYS A 148 8.48 -1.99 -9.09
C CYS A 148 8.16 -2.09 -10.60
N GLU A 149 7.09 -2.82 -10.92
CA GLU A 149 6.45 -2.97 -12.23
C GLU A 149 5.13 -2.17 -12.30
N ASP A 150 4.30 -2.40 -13.33
CA ASP A 150 2.99 -1.74 -13.50
C ASP A 150 2.02 -2.02 -12.33
N SER A 151 2.06 -3.25 -11.79
CA SER A 151 1.23 -3.72 -10.67
C SER A 151 2.08 -4.59 -9.75
N ASN A 152 2.11 -4.24 -8.46
CA ASN A 152 3.10 -4.76 -7.53
C ASN A 152 2.49 -5.48 -6.34
N THR A 153 3.26 -6.41 -5.81
CA THR A 153 3.07 -7.02 -4.49
C THR A 153 4.15 -6.53 -3.55
N ILE A 154 3.76 -6.03 -2.38
CA ILE A 154 4.69 -5.57 -1.35
C ILE A 154 4.41 -6.33 -0.07
N LEU A 155 5.43 -6.95 0.50
CA LEU A 155 5.36 -7.69 1.74
C LEU A 155 6.12 -6.93 2.84
N PHE A 156 5.41 -6.53 3.88
CA PHE A 156 6.01 -5.94 5.08
C PHE A 156 6.12 -6.98 6.18
N THR A 157 7.29 -7.11 6.80
CA THR A 157 7.50 -8.00 7.95
C THR A 157 7.71 -7.19 9.23
N ALA A 158 7.05 -7.59 10.33
CA ALA A 158 7.15 -6.97 11.64
C ALA A 158 7.23 -8.04 12.75
N ARG A 159 7.64 -7.61 13.95
CA ARG A 159 7.58 -8.39 15.19
C ARG A 159 6.86 -7.61 16.25
#